data_AF-A0A349N076-F1
#
_entry.id   AF-A0A349N076-F1
#
_cell.length_a   1.000
_cell.length_b   1.000
_cell.length_c   1.000
_cell.angle_alpha   90.00
_cell.angle_beta   90.00
_cell.angle_gamma   90.00
#
_symmetry.space_group_name_H-M   'P 1'
#
loop_
_entity.id
_entity.type
_entity.pdbx_description
1 polymer ?
#
loop_
_entity_poly.entity_id
_entity_poly.type
_entity_poly.pdbx_seq_one_letter_code
_entity_poly.pdbx_strand_id
1 'polypeptide(L)'
;AYTPQGELQSLLAGKKGWIINTQGEAEEIYRKNGMSRSIDQAAEEGIFDFTGISPLGRLCFGSVQDAGEEQGKKILDELEKKIRGLF
;
A
#
# COMPACT_ATOMS: atom_id res chain seq x y z
N ALA A 1 -4.18 5.56 -19.96
CA ALA A 1 -4.39 5.66 -21.42
C ALA A 1 -4.20 7.11 -21.82
N TYR A 2 -4.22 7.47 -23.11
CA TYR A 2 -4.17 8.86 -23.52
C TYR A 2 -5.39 9.19 -24.40
N THR A 3 -5.95 10.38 -24.25
CA THR A 3 -6.98 10.88 -25.15
C THR A 3 -6.38 11.08 -26.55
N PRO A 4 -7.20 11.22 -27.62
CA PRO A 4 -6.70 11.60 -28.94
C PRO A 4 -5.91 12.91 -28.96
N GLN A 5 -6.11 13.78 -27.96
CA GLN A 5 -5.40 15.05 -27.76
C GLN A 5 -4.07 14.89 -26.99
N GLY A 6 -3.73 13.66 -26.58
CA GLY A 6 -2.49 13.35 -25.86
C GLY A 6 -2.55 13.59 -24.35
N GLU A 7 -3.73 13.84 -23.79
CA GLU A 7 -3.90 14.05 -22.34
C GLU A 7 -3.97 12.70 -21.62
N LEU A 8 -3.40 12.63 -20.42
CA LEU A 8 -3.50 11.42 -19.59
C LEU A 8 -4.96 11.12 -19.26
N GLN A 9 -5.42 9.93 -19.63
CA GLN A 9 -6.71 9.39 -19.27
C GLN A 9 -6.55 8.31 -18.18
N SER A 10 -6.88 8.69 -16.95
CA SER A 10 -6.87 7.85 -15.76
C SER A 10 -8.11 6.95 -15.69
N LEU A 11 -7.96 5.70 -16.14
CA LEU A 11 -9.08 4.79 -16.36
C LEU A 11 -9.72 4.22 -15.08
N LEU A 12 -9.09 4.39 -13.93
CA LEU A 12 -9.56 3.91 -12.64
C LEU A 12 -10.06 5.05 -11.74
N ALA A 13 -10.27 6.24 -12.31
CA ALA A 13 -10.84 7.39 -11.63
C ALA A 13 -12.12 7.01 -10.84
N GLY A 14 -12.19 7.48 -9.59
CA GLY A 14 -13.30 7.21 -8.68
C GLY A 14 -13.19 5.90 -7.90
N LYS A 15 -12.20 5.05 -8.19
CA LYS A 15 -11.88 3.87 -7.37
C LYS A 15 -10.97 4.26 -6.21
N LYS A 16 -11.13 3.56 -5.09
CA LYS A 16 -10.27 3.66 -3.92
C LYS A 16 -9.27 2.50 -3.90
N GLY A 17 -8.03 2.76 -3.47
CA GLY A 17 -6.97 1.76 -3.40
C GLY A 17 -6.36 1.70 -2.01
N TRP A 18 -5.89 0.52 -1.62
CA TRP A 18 -5.17 0.28 -0.38
C TRP A 18 -3.96 -0.60 -0.67
N ILE A 19 -2.83 -0.33 -0.03
CA ILE A 19 -1.61 -1.15 -0.18
C ILE A 19 -1.40 -1.99 1.08
N ILE A 20 -1.33 -3.31 0.91
CA ILE A 20 -0.92 -4.24 1.97
C ILE A 20 0.39 -4.86 1.51
N ASN A 21 1.46 -4.63 2.26
CA ASN A 21 2.79 -5.10 1.89
C ASN A 21 3.44 -5.87 3.04
N THR A 22 3.91 -7.07 2.76
CA THR A 22 4.77 -7.84 3.66
C THR A 22 6.22 -7.66 3.21
N GLN A 23 7.14 -7.44 4.13
CA GLN A 23 8.53 -7.20 3.80
C GLN A 23 9.48 -7.96 4.73
N GLY A 24 10.68 -8.23 4.22
CA GLY A 24 11.69 -9.03 4.92
C GLY A 24 12.24 -8.35 6.17
N GLU A 25 12.56 -7.06 6.07
CA GLU A 25 13.15 -6.30 7.16
C GLU A 25 12.07 -5.74 8.09
N ALA A 26 12.46 -5.30 9.29
CA ALA A 26 11.56 -4.60 10.19
C ALA A 26 11.08 -3.25 9.59
N GLU A 27 9.82 -2.89 9.83
CA GLU A 27 9.23 -1.60 9.37
C GLU A 27 10.02 -0.38 9.87
N GLU A 28 10.58 -0.45 11.08
CA GLU A 28 11.40 0.64 11.63
C GLU A 28 12.63 0.93 10.75
N ILE A 29 13.27 -0.11 10.21
CA ILE A 29 14.43 0.05 9.33
C ILE A 29 14.01 0.68 8.01
N TYR A 30 12.90 0.22 7.43
CA TYR A 30 12.33 0.79 6.19
C TYR A 30 11.94 2.27 6.36
N ARG A 31 11.42 2.63 7.53
CA ARG A 31 11.11 4.03 7.83
C ARG A 31 12.38 4.85 8.02
N LYS A 32 13.39 4.32 8.70
CA LYS A 32 14.65 4.99 8.99
C LYS A 32 15.49 5.24 7.75
N ASN A 33 15.53 4.30 6.81
CA ASN A 33 16.36 4.40 5.60
C ASN A 33 15.62 5.03 4.40
N GLY A 34 14.35 5.42 4.57
CA GLY A 34 13.55 6.07 3.53
C GLY A 34 12.83 5.12 2.57
N MET A 35 12.97 3.80 2.71
CA MET A 35 12.29 2.83 1.86
C MET A 35 10.77 2.91 1.97
N SER A 36 10.22 3.16 3.17
CA SER A 36 8.77 3.37 3.31
C SER A 36 8.28 4.52 2.43
N ARG A 37 9.05 5.62 2.37
CA ARG A 37 8.74 6.76 1.50
C ARG A 37 8.87 6.39 0.01
N SER A 38 9.91 5.67 -0.37
CA SER A 38 10.08 5.24 -1.76
C SER A 38 8.93 4.35 -2.24
N ILE A 39 8.38 3.51 -1.36
CA ILE A 39 7.18 2.72 -1.64
C ILE A 39 5.98 3.63 -1.86
N ASP A 40 5.76 4.61 -0.97
CA ASP A 40 4.65 5.56 -1.10
C ASP A 40 4.75 6.36 -2.42
N GLN A 41 5.96 6.79 -2.79
CA GLN A 41 6.19 7.49 -4.07
C GLN A 41 5.92 6.61 -5.28
N ALA A 42 6.41 5.37 -5.29
CA ALA A 42 6.21 4.48 -6.43
C ALA A 42 4.75 4.08 -6.58
N ALA A 43 4.07 3.77 -5.48
CA ALA A 43 2.75 3.19 -5.50
C ALA A 43 1.64 4.25 -5.49
N GLU A 44 1.69 5.23 -4.60
CA GLU A 44 0.66 6.26 -4.50
C GLU A 44 0.91 7.36 -5.56
N GLU A 45 2.03 8.07 -5.47
CA GLU A 45 2.35 9.21 -6.37
C GLU A 45 2.61 8.77 -7.82
N GLY A 46 3.05 7.52 -8.03
CA GLY A 46 3.31 6.96 -9.34
C GLY A 46 2.09 6.22 -9.90
N ILE A 47 1.82 5.04 -9.36
CA ILE A 47 0.82 4.12 -9.93
C ILE A 47 -0.61 4.63 -9.70
N PHE A 48 -0.97 5.00 -8.47
CA PHE A 48 -2.34 5.40 -8.16
C PHE A 48 -2.71 6.73 -8.82
N ASP A 49 -1.83 7.74 -8.75
CA ASP A 49 -2.05 9.01 -9.43
C ASP A 49 -2.18 8.84 -10.94
N PHE A 50 -1.31 8.06 -11.57
CA PHE A 50 -1.39 7.80 -13.01
C PHE A 50 -2.72 7.12 -13.40
N THR A 51 -3.15 6.14 -12.59
CA THR A 51 -4.36 5.37 -12.88
C THR A 51 -5.65 6.07 -12.44
N GLY A 52 -5.58 7.07 -11.56
CA GLY A 52 -6.71 7.80 -10.98
C GLY A 52 -7.30 7.14 -9.73
N ILE A 53 -6.60 6.20 -9.10
CA ILE A 53 -7.02 5.57 -7.85
C ILE A 53 -6.79 6.56 -6.70
N SER A 54 -7.79 6.74 -5.83
CA SER A 54 -7.60 7.49 -4.59
C SER A 54 -6.97 6.59 -3.51
N PRO A 55 -5.77 6.89 -3.00
CA PRO A 55 -5.17 6.14 -1.90
C PRO A 55 -6.00 6.29 -0.62
N LEU A 56 -6.27 5.18 0.05
CA LEU A 56 -6.83 5.14 1.41
C LEU A 56 -5.73 4.93 2.47
N GLY A 57 -4.52 4.63 2.03
CA GLY A 57 -3.34 4.41 2.84
C GLY A 57 -2.67 3.06 2.59
N ARG A 58 -1.67 2.79 3.42
CA ARG A 58 -0.85 1.58 3.39
C ARG A 58 -0.81 0.92 4.75
N LEU A 59 -0.67 -0.40 4.74
CA LEU A 59 -0.33 -1.18 5.91
C LEU A 59 0.86 -2.09 5.57
N CYS A 60 1.95 -1.92 6.30
CA CYS A 60 3.17 -2.71 6.12
C CYS A 60 3.43 -3.61 7.32
N PHE A 61 3.78 -4.85 7.04
CA PHE A 61 4.21 -5.81 8.04
C PHE A 61 5.65 -6.21 7.77
N GLY A 62 6.56 -5.84 8.69
CA GLY A 62 7.96 -6.22 8.63
C GLY A 62 8.25 -7.57 9.27
N SER A 63 9.32 -8.23 8.83
CA SER A 63 9.81 -9.50 9.36
C SER A 63 8.74 -10.61 9.40
N VAL A 64 7.84 -10.62 8.41
CA VAL A 64 6.70 -11.57 8.37
C VAL A 64 7.18 -13.02 8.25
N GLN A 65 8.29 -13.26 7.55
CA GLN A 65 8.85 -14.62 7.44
C GLN A 65 9.33 -15.18 8.79
N ASP A 66 9.65 -14.31 9.75
CA ASP A 66 10.10 -14.68 11.09
C ASP A 66 8.94 -14.73 12.10
N ALA A 67 7.72 -14.41 11.65
CA ALA A 67 6.53 -14.45 12.47
C ALA A 67 6.10 -15.89 12.74
N GLY A 68 6.20 -16.31 14.01
CA GLY A 68 5.53 -17.52 14.49
C GLY A 68 4.00 -17.39 14.47
N GLU A 69 3.29 -18.48 14.76
CA GLU A 69 1.83 -18.55 14.66
C GLU A 69 1.11 -17.42 15.44
N GLU A 70 1.57 -17.10 16.65
CA GLU A 70 0.96 -16.04 17.47
C GLU A 70 1.10 -14.66 16.82
N GLN A 71 2.29 -14.33 16.31
CA GLN A 71 2.53 -13.04 15.65
C GLN A 71 1.80 -12.97 14.31
N GLY A 72 1.74 -14.08 13.57
CA GLY A 72 0.95 -14.19 12.35
C GLY A 72 -0.54 -13.92 12.59
N LYS A 73 -1.12 -14.45 13.67
CA LYS A 73 -2.51 -14.15 14.05
C LYS A 73 -2.71 -12.67 14.33
N LYS A 74 -1.81 -12.02 15.08
CA LYS A 74 -1.91 -10.58 15.35
C LYS A 74 -1.87 -9.73 14.08
N ILE A 75 -1.02 -10.09 13.11
CA ILE A 75 -0.95 -9.45 11.79
C ILE A 75 -2.30 -9.56 11.06
N LEU A 76 -2.90 -10.76 11.05
CA LEU A 76 -4.19 -11.00 10.43
C LEU A 76 -5.34 -10.25 11.14
N ASP A 77 -5.34 -10.23 12.48
CA ASP A 77 -6.33 -9.51 13.28
C ASP A 77 -6.27 -8.00 13.03
N GLU A 78 -5.05 -7.43 12.95
CA GLU A 78 -4.85 -6.03 12.60
C GLU A 78 -5.36 -5.72 11.20
N LEU A 79 -5.03 -6.59 10.23
CA LEU A 79 -5.48 -6.46 8.85
C LEU A 79 -7.02 -6.51 8.75
N GLU A 80 -7.64 -7.50 9.40
CA GLU A 80 -9.09 -7.66 9.43
C GLU A 80 -9.77 -6.43 10.04
N LYS A 81 -9.30 -5.98 11.21
CA LYS A 81 -9.82 -4.79 11.88
C LYS A 81 -9.70 -3.56 10.98
N LYS A 82 -8.59 -3.42 10.26
CA LYS A 82 -8.38 -2.29 9.35
C LYS A 82 -9.33 -2.34 8.16
N ILE A 83 -9.43 -3.49 7.49
CA ILE A 83 -10.33 -3.67 6.33
C ILE A 83 -11.78 -3.41 6.71
N ARG A 84 -12.23 -3.96 7.85
CA ARG A 84 -13.60 -3.73 8.36
C ARG A 84 -13.90 -2.29 8.73
N GLY A 85 -12.88 -1.48 9.03
CA GLY A 85 -13.05 -0.05 9.30
C GLY A 85 -13.17 0.82 8.05
N LEU A 86 -12.98 0.26 6.84
CA LEU A 86 -12.99 1.00 5.58
C LEU A 86 -14.32 0.92 4.82
N PHE A 87 -15.17 -0.03 5.19
CA PHE A 87 -16.48 -0.32 4.60
C PHE A 87 -17.54 -0.36 5.69
#